data_AF-A0AAD9XUS2-F1
#
_entry.id   AF-A0AAD9XUS2-F1
#
_cell.length_a   1.000
_cell.length_b   1.000
_cell.length_c   1.000
_cell.angle_alpha   90.00
_cell.angle_beta   90.00
_cell.angle_gamma   90.00
#
_symmetry.space_group_name_H-M   'P 1'
#
loop_
_entity.id
_entity.type
_entity.pdbx_description
1 polymer ?
#
loop_
_entity_poly.entity_id
_entity_poly.type
_entity_poly.pdbx_seq_one_letter_code
_entity_poly.pdbx_strand_id
1 'polypeptide(L)'
;MPPTRRIAQLSHHLTSRTMSSSSSSASTTGPAPWRAAFLKNVTEMSSPEFYLATLHAGPTPTSSSSSSSALTPRTRTVIFRGLWASLPVNPKNPAPLNPPLYESDLLTLTTDARMAKVPDFFTNPSGSDDPASSGGGAPVEACFWTPARVQWRIRGEAYILGPDISSSADLRSKLLSRMRRLPAAEVQRRQTSDAHLFPEENNNNNNNEEEWSFAREVTAHFGNLSPMMRGTFRNPTPGTARAANPPDADHKLGQKVEDLEDPVARENFRVVVIVPTEVDLADLSDSADPRRWLYRLVGADKPEQDEGAERTNGWEKIETWP
;
A
#
# COMPACT_ATOMS: atom_id res chain seq x y z
N MET A 1 39.50 -38.84 5.51
CA MET A 1 39.03 -37.86 4.51
C MET A 1 37.51 -38.00 4.35
N PRO A 2 36.77 -36.91 4.09
CA PRO A 2 35.69 -36.45 4.96
C PRO A 2 34.29 -36.64 4.29
N PRO A 3 33.20 -35.90 4.62
CA PRO A 3 31.97 -36.49 5.15
C PRO A 3 30.71 -36.15 4.33
N THR A 4 29.79 -37.08 4.06
CA THR A 4 28.45 -36.69 3.56
C THR A 4 27.45 -37.82 3.73
N ARG A 5 26.66 -37.78 4.81
CA ARG A 5 25.35 -38.44 4.90
C ARG A 5 24.67 -38.06 6.21
N ARG A 6 23.88 -36.99 6.15
CA ARG A 6 22.66 -36.76 6.97
C ARG A 6 22.12 -35.38 6.60
N ILE A 7 21.13 -35.35 5.73
CA ILE A 7 19.97 -34.44 5.68
C ILE A 7 19.10 -35.02 4.56
N ALA A 8 18.15 -35.85 4.95
CA ALA A 8 17.07 -36.34 4.09
C ALA A 8 15.95 -36.80 5.03
N GLN A 9 15.33 -35.83 5.70
CA GLN A 9 14.07 -35.99 6.43
C GLN A 9 13.68 -34.60 6.96
N LEU A 10 12.89 -33.87 6.18
CA LEU A 10 11.95 -32.80 6.57
C LEU A 10 11.38 -32.18 5.28
N SER A 11 10.67 -32.99 4.51
CA SER A 11 9.92 -32.53 3.33
C SER A 11 8.58 -33.26 3.28
N HIS A 12 7.81 -33.17 4.36
CA HIS A 12 6.41 -33.56 4.42
C HIS A 12 5.68 -32.64 5.40
N HIS A 13 5.48 -31.37 5.02
CA HIS A 13 4.39 -30.55 5.58
C HIS A 13 4.02 -29.30 4.75
N LEU A 14 4.51 -29.17 3.51
CA LEU A 14 3.98 -28.21 2.55
C LEU A 14 2.87 -28.86 1.72
N THR A 15 1.82 -29.31 2.40
CA THR A 15 0.56 -29.60 1.72
C THR A 15 -0.12 -28.27 1.50
N SER A 16 -0.19 -27.87 0.22
CA SER A 16 -0.98 -26.77 -0.29
C SER A 16 -2.33 -26.70 0.43
N ARG A 17 -2.46 -25.79 1.40
CA ARG A 17 -3.76 -25.24 1.77
C ARG A 17 -4.08 -24.28 0.65
N THR A 18 -4.86 -24.75 -0.32
CA THR A 18 -5.63 -23.91 -1.21
C THR A 18 -6.35 -22.88 -0.33
N MET A 19 -5.84 -21.64 -0.29
CA MET A 19 -6.60 -20.54 0.26
C MET A 19 -7.76 -20.34 -0.70
N SER A 20 -8.89 -20.95 -0.37
CA SER A 20 -10.16 -20.59 -0.96
C SER A 20 -10.35 -19.12 -0.64
N SER A 21 -10.18 -18.25 -1.64
CA SER A 21 -10.49 -16.84 -1.54
C SER A 21 -12.01 -16.74 -1.41
N SER A 22 -12.52 -16.91 -0.20
CA SER A 22 -13.86 -16.47 0.12
C SER A 22 -13.86 -14.96 -0.04
N SER A 23 -14.37 -14.49 -1.18
CA SER A 23 -14.70 -13.11 -1.47
C SER A 23 -15.89 -12.65 -0.62
N SER A 24 -15.85 -12.91 0.69
CA SER A 24 -16.67 -12.18 1.64
C SER A 24 -16.07 -10.78 1.69
N SER A 25 -16.83 -9.79 1.22
CA SER A 25 -16.54 -8.37 1.41
C SER A 25 -16.46 -8.10 2.92
N ALA A 26 -15.27 -8.28 3.49
CA ALA A 26 -15.02 -8.01 4.90
C ALA A 26 -15.05 -6.49 5.09
N SER A 27 -16.26 -5.96 5.24
CA SER A 27 -16.51 -4.59 5.64
C SER A 27 -16.14 -4.44 7.12
N THR A 28 -15.34 -3.42 7.42
CA THR A 28 -14.95 -3.08 8.80
C THR A 28 -15.89 -2.01 9.33
N THR A 29 -16.41 -2.18 10.54
CA THR A 29 -17.33 -1.21 11.19
C THR A 29 -16.61 -0.03 11.85
N GLY A 30 -15.28 -0.08 11.97
CA GLY A 30 -14.45 0.96 12.56
C GLY A 30 -12.96 0.79 12.23
N PRO A 31 -12.07 1.64 12.76
CA PRO A 31 -10.63 1.53 12.55
C PRO A 31 -10.07 0.19 13.00
N ALA A 32 -9.09 -0.33 12.27
CA ALA A 32 -8.39 -1.53 12.72
C ALA A 32 -7.75 -1.33 14.11
N PRO A 33 -7.79 -2.33 15.00
CA PRO A 33 -7.32 -2.20 16.38
C PRO A 33 -5.80 -1.92 16.48
N TRP A 34 -5.03 -2.25 15.44
CA TRP A 34 -3.61 -1.97 15.35
C TRP A 34 -3.28 -0.55 14.84
N ARG A 35 -4.25 0.15 14.20
CA ARG A 35 -4.02 1.40 13.47
C ARG A 35 -3.37 2.48 14.33
N ALA A 36 -3.93 2.74 15.52
CA ALA A 36 -3.49 3.84 16.37
C ALA A 36 -2.05 3.64 16.87
N ALA A 37 -1.72 2.42 17.32
CA ALA A 37 -0.38 2.07 17.77
C ALA A 37 0.63 2.12 16.62
N PHE A 38 0.26 1.60 15.44
CA PHE A 38 1.09 1.68 14.24
C PHE A 38 1.41 3.12 13.86
N LEU A 39 0.38 3.97 13.76
CA LEU A 39 0.56 5.38 13.40
C LEU A 39 1.44 6.11 14.41
N LYS A 40 1.22 5.89 15.72
CA LYS A 40 2.08 6.44 16.77
C LYS A 40 3.56 6.12 16.50
N ASN A 41 3.90 4.84 16.35
CA ASN A 41 5.30 4.46 16.18
C ASN A 41 5.91 4.96 14.87
N VAL A 42 5.16 4.95 13.76
CA VAL A 42 5.68 5.39 12.46
C VAL A 42 5.85 6.91 12.40
N THR A 43 4.99 7.69 13.07
CA THR A 43 5.14 9.16 13.13
C THR A 43 6.32 9.63 13.96
N GLU A 44 6.82 8.79 14.88
CA GLU A 44 8.04 9.07 15.66
C GLU A 44 9.34 8.78 14.87
N MET A 45 9.25 8.14 13.70
CA MET A 45 10.40 7.90 12.84
C MET A 45 10.90 9.20 12.20
N SER A 46 12.22 9.39 12.13
CA SER A 46 12.83 10.54 11.43
C SER A 46 12.50 10.56 9.94
N SER A 47 12.38 9.37 9.35
CA SER A 47 11.90 9.11 8.00
C SER A 47 11.00 7.87 8.09
N PRO A 48 9.74 7.91 7.61
CA PRO A 48 8.83 6.78 7.72
C PRO A 48 9.15 5.72 6.63
N GLU A 49 10.36 5.18 6.69
CA GLU A 49 10.88 4.15 5.79
C GLU A 49 10.45 2.75 6.20
N PHE A 50 10.21 1.89 5.21
CA PHE A 50 9.95 0.47 5.45
C PHE A 50 10.50 -0.40 4.33
N TYR A 51 10.71 -1.68 4.65
CA TYR A 51 11.09 -2.68 3.67
C TYR A 51 9.84 -3.26 3.03
N LEU A 52 9.69 -3.08 1.73
CA LEU A 52 8.62 -3.70 0.96
C LEU A 52 9.14 -4.99 0.32
N ALA A 53 8.61 -6.14 0.72
CA ALA A 53 8.84 -7.41 0.07
C ALA A 53 7.76 -7.68 -1.00
N THR A 54 8.18 -8.12 -2.18
CA THR A 54 7.32 -8.51 -3.31
C THR A 54 7.78 -9.85 -3.88
N LEU A 55 6.94 -10.51 -4.69
CA LEU A 55 7.29 -11.73 -5.40
C LEU A 55 7.49 -11.43 -6.89
N HIS A 56 8.70 -11.67 -7.38
CA HIS A 56 9.02 -11.49 -8.79
C HIS A 56 8.87 -12.81 -9.55
N ALA A 57 8.08 -12.82 -10.62
CA ALA A 57 8.00 -13.95 -11.52
C ALA A 57 9.22 -13.99 -12.45
N GLY A 58 10.02 -15.04 -12.34
CA GLY A 58 11.09 -15.34 -13.29
C GLY A 58 10.55 -15.77 -14.66
N PRO A 59 11.42 -15.85 -15.68
CA PRO A 59 11.04 -16.30 -17.00
C PRO A 59 10.42 -17.70 -16.96
N THR A 60 9.29 -17.89 -17.63
CA THR A 60 8.63 -19.19 -17.73
C THR A 60 9.52 -20.14 -18.55
N PRO A 61 9.93 -21.31 -18.02
CA PRO A 61 10.73 -22.25 -18.77
C PRO A 61 9.96 -22.76 -20.00
N THR A 62 10.62 -22.80 -21.14
CA THR A 62 10.05 -23.16 -22.45
C THR A 62 9.81 -24.67 -22.63
N SER A 63 10.16 -25.50 -21.66
CA SER A 63 10.04 -26.95 -21.71
C SER A 63 9.01 -27.49 -20.72
N SER A 64 8.01 -28.17 -21.28
CA SER A 64 6.85 -28.87 -20.72
C SER A 64 6.95 -29.45 -19.30
N SER A 65 5.85 -29.22 -18.55
CA SER A 65 5.11 -30.12 -17.63
C SER A 65 4.83 -29.60 -16.21
N SER A 66 5.33 -28.42 -15.84
CA SER A 66 4.88 -27.70 -14.64
C SER A 66 4.94 -26.19 -14.87
N SER A 67 3.81 -25.61 -15.26
CA SER A 67 3.65 -24.23 -15.74
C SER A 67 3.60 -23.18 -14.63
N SER A 68 4.48 -23.25 -13.63
CA SER A 68 4.61 -22.19 -12.61
C SER A 68 5.92 -21.44 -12.85
N SER A 69 5.84 -20.16 -13.21
CA SER A 69 7.01 -19.27 -13.22
C SER A 69 7.67 -19.30 -11.84
N ALA A 70 9.00 -19.40 -11.78
CA ALA A 70 9.73 -19.41 -10.52
C ALA A 70 9.54 -18.06 -9.81
N LEU A 71 8.97 -18.06 -8.61
CA LEU A 71 8.80 -16.84 -7.82
C LEU A 71 10.05 -16.59 -6.98
N THR A 72 10.64 -15.40 -7.13
CA THR A 72 11.79 -14.96 -6.33
C THR A 72 11.40 -13.76 -5.47
N PRO A 73 11.56 -13.81 -4.14
CA PRO A 73 11.28 -12.66 -3.30
C PRO A 73 12.29 -11.54 -3.60
N ARG A 74 11.79 -10.31 -3.65
CA ARG A 74 12.61 -9.09 -3.76
C ARG A 74 12.24 -8.14 -2.64
N THR A 75 13.21 -7.37 -2.17
CA THR A 75 13.01 -6.36 -1.14
C THR A 75 13.66 -5.04 -1.55
N ARG A 76 13.13 -3.94 -1.03
CA ARG A 76 13.68 -2.58 -1.17
C ARG A 76 13.09 -1.68 -0.10
N THR A 77 13.82 -0.63 0.25
CA THR A 77 13.30 0.44 1.11
C THR A 77 12.39 1.37 0.32
N VAL A 78 11.26 1.74 0.90
CA VAL A 78 10.27 2.68 0.37
C VAL A 78 9.79 3.60 1.50
N ILE A 79 9.10 4.68 1.14
CA ILE A 79 8.57 5.66 2.10
C ILE A 79 7.06 5.44 2.27
N PHE A 80 6.61 5.32 3.51
CA PHE A 80 5.20 5.39 3.86
C PHE A 80 4.69 6.82 3.69
N ARG A 81 3.65 6.98 2.88
CA ARG A 81 3.08 8.27 2.45
C ARG A 81 1.74 8.59 3.12
N GLY A 82 1.45 7.92 4.24
CA GLY A 82 0.19 8.03 4.95
C GLY A 82 -0.81 6.94 4.57
N LEU A 83 -2.02 7.07 5.10
CA LEU A 83 -3.12 6.15 4.80
C LEU A 83 -4.00 6.72 3.68
N TRP A 84 -4.48 5.84 2.80
CA TRP A 84 -5.34 6.22 1.68
C TRP A 84 -6.64 6.86 2.18
N ALA A 85 -7.10 7.94 1.52
CA ALA A 85 -8.23 8.77 1.96
C ALA A 85 -8.02 9.38 3.36
N SER A 86 -6.78 9.51 3.81
CA SER A 86 -6.42 10.11 5.11
C SER A 86 -5.07 10.81 5.00
N LEU A 87 -4.77 11.36 3.82
CA LEU A 87 -3.56 12.15 3.60
C LEU A 87 -3.55 13.34 4.58
N PRO A 88 -2.50 13.50 5.41
CA PRO A 88 -2.42 14.63 6.31
C PRO A 88 -2.40 15.96 5.54
N VAL A 89 -3.05 16.97 6.10
CA VAL A 89 -3.03 18.32 5.54
C VAL A 89 -1.58 18.83 5.48
N ASN A 90 -1.18 19.29 4.30
CA ASN A 90 0.11 19.92 4.08
C ASN A 90 -0.11 21.26 3.36
N PRO A 91 0.15 22.40 4.01
CA PRO A 91 -0.03 23.73 3.42
C PRO A 91 0.82 23.98 2.16
N LYS A 92 1.84 23.15 1.91
CA LYS A 92 2.70 23.22 0.72
C LYS A 92 2.21 22.35 -0.43
N ASN A 93 1.14 21.58 -0.23
CA ASN A 93 0.52 20.79 -1.29
C ASN A 93 -0.38 21.71 -2.12
N PRO A 94 -0.05 21.99 -3.39
CA PRO A 94 -0.87 22.86 -4.23
C PRO A 94 -2.09 22.14 -4.82
N ALA A 95 -2.23 20.83 -4.61
CA ALA A 95 -3.33 20.05 -5.17
C ALA A 95 -4.63 20.23 -4.37
N PRO A 96 -5.79 20.23 -5.05
CA PRO A 96 -7.07 20.18 -4.36
C PRO A 96 -7.20 18.87 -3.59
N LEU A 97 -7.57 18.95 -2.31
CA LEU A 97 -7.81 17.78 -1.48
C LEU A 97 -9.24 17.27 -1.68
N ASN A 98 -9.44 15.97 -1.48
CA ASN A 98 -10.78 15.44 -1.34
C ASN A 98 -11.43 15.93 -0.05
N PRO A 99 -12.76 16.13 -0.03
CA PRO A 99 -13.47 16.34 1.22
C PRO A 99 -13.23 15.13 2.15
N PRO A 100 -13.16 15.33 3.48
CA PRO A 100 -12.81 14.28 4.43
C PRO A 100 -14.01 13.36 4.71
N LEU A 101 -14.55 12.73 3.66
CA LEU A 101 -15.73 11.86 3.70
C LEU A 101 -15.40 10.42 4.07
N TYR A 102 -14.19 9.99 3.77
CA TYR A 102 -13.73 8.62 3.99
C TYR A 102 -12.44 8.61 4.79
N GLU A 103 -12.17 7.47 5.41
CA GLU A 103 -10.85 7.09 5.92
C GLU A 103 -10.60 5.61 5.62
N SER A 104 -9.35 5.16 5.73
CA SER A 104 -9.02 3.75 5.53
C SER A 104 -7.76 3.33 6.27
N ASP A 105 -7.57 2.03 6.48
CA ASP A 105 -6.33 1.48 7.05
C ASP A 105 -5.31 1.08 5.97
N LEU A 106 -5.46 1.59 4.75
CA LEU A 106 -4.65 1.18 3.60
C LEU A 106 -3.37 2.01 3.53
N LEU A 107 -2.22 1.34 3.54
CA LEU A 107 -0.92 2.02 3.51
C LEU A 107 -0.63 2.52 2.10
N THR A 108 -0.04 3.71 1.99
CA THR A 108 0.35 4.28 0.70
C THR A 108 1.85 4.45 0.57
N LEU A 109 2.35 4.30 -0.65
CA LEU A 109 3.67 4.74 -1.09
C LEU A 109 3.58 5.31 -2.50
N THR A 110 4.60 6.02 -2.96
CA THR A 110 4.69 6.49 -4.35
C THR A 110 5.83 5.79 -5.07
N THR A 111 5.65 5.50 -6.36
CA THR A 111 6.66 4.83 -7.20
C THR A 111 6.58 5.32 -8.64
N ASP A 112 7.68 5.18 -9.37
CA ASP A 112 7.71 5.37 -10.81
C ASP A 112 7.19 4.10 -11.51
N ALA A 113 6.32 4.25 -12.50
CA ALA A 113 5.67 3.19 -13.27
C ALA A 113 6.66 2.24 -13.95
N ARG A 114 7.87 2.71 -14.22
CA ARG A 114 8.92 1.97 -14.92
C ARG A 114 9.84 1.20 -13.97
N MET A 115 9.61 1.27 -12.65
CA MET A 115 10.45 0.55 -11.70
C MET A 115 10.24 -0.96 -11.78
N ALA A 116 11.33 -1.73 -11.63
CA ALA A 116 11.31 -3.20 -11.69
C ALA A 116 10.40 -3.91 -10.67
N LYS A 117 9.87 -3.20 -9.66
CA LYS A 117 8.89 -3.73 -8.71
C LYS A 117 7.45 -3.64 -9.19
N VAL A 118 7.16 -2.81 -10.21
CA VAL A 118 5.80 -2.53 -10.67
C VAL A 118 5.11 -3.79 -11.19
N PRO A 119 5.76 -4.65 -12.01
CA PRO A 119 5.16 -5.91 -12.42
C PRO A 119 4.83 -6.84 -11.25
N ASP A 120 5.59 -6.76 -10.14
CA ASP A 120 5.38 -7.62 -8.97
C ASP A 120 4.07 -7.29 -8.21
N PHE A 121 3.37 -6.20 -8.54
CA PHE A 121 2.07 -5.86 -7.97
C PHE A 121 0.89 -6.53 -8.66
N PHE A 122 1.10 -7.14 -9.82
CA PHE A 122 0.07 -7.81 -10.61
C PHE A 122 0.10 -9.32 -10.36
N THR A 123 -1.08 -9.93 -10.22
CA THR A 123 -1.22 -11.37 -9.96
C THR A 123 -0.74 -12.21 -11.14
N ASN A 124 -0.83 -11.67 -12.36
CA ASN A 124 -0.32 -12.28 -13.59
C ASN A 124 0.65 -11.30 -14.29
N PRO A 125 1.93 -11.25 -13.90
CA PRO A 125 2.90 -10.33 -14.48
C PRO A 125 3.23 -10.63 -15.96
N SER A 126 2.76 -11.76 -16.49
CA SER A 126 2.88 -12.16 -17.91
C SER A 126 1.66 -11.81 -18.76
N GLY A 127 0.62 -11.18 -18.18
CA GLY A 127 -0.52 -10.65 -18.94
C GLY A 127 -0.12 -9.44 -19.77
N SER A 128 -0.88 -9.15 -20.82
CA SER A 128 -0.77 -7.95 -21.66
C SER A 128 -1.15 -6.65 -20.92
N ASP A 129 -1.09 -6.65 -19.59
CA ASP A 129 -1.44 -5.50 -18.78
C ASP A 129 -0.32 -4.48 -18.96
N ASP A 130 -0.68 -3.33 -19.53
CA ASP A 130 0.21 -2.19 -19.62
C ASP A 130 0.70 -1.87 -18.20
N PRO A 131 2.00 -1.94 -17.89
CA PRO A 131 2.53 -1.61 -16.57
C PRO A 131 2.25 -0.14 -16.17
N ALA A 132 1.83 0.69 -17.12
CA ALA A 132 1.33 2.04 -16.87
C ALA A 132 -0.11 2.08 -16.32
N SER A 133 -0.90 1.01 -16.44
CA SER A 133 -2.30 0.97 -16.02
C SER A 133 -2.50 0.80 -14.52
N SER A 134 -3.65 1.26 -14.02
CA SER A 134 -4.10 1.01 -12.66
C SER A 134 -4.53 -0.44 -12.51
N GLY A 135 -4.10 -1.11 -11.45
CA GLY A 135 -4.39 -2.53 -11.26
C GLY A 135 -3.68 -3.13 -10.07
N GLY A 136 -3.50 -4.45 -10.08
CA GLY A 136 -2.70 -5.17 -9.09
C GLY A 136 -3.47 -6.27 -8.36
N GLY A 137 -3.19 -6.42 -7.07
CA GLY A 137 -3.74 -7.47 -6.21
C GLY A 137 -2.72 -8.55 -5.83
N ALA A 138 -1.45 -8.42 -6.21
CA ALA A 138 -0.42 -9.35 -5.79
C ALA A 138 -0.08 -9.21 -4.30
N PRO A 139 0.37 -10.30 -3.65
CA PRO A 139 0.72 -10.28 -2.24
C PRO A 139 2.02 -9.52 -1.98
N VAL A 140 2.03 -8.72 -0.91
CA VAL A 140 3.20 -8.00 -0.40
C VAL A 140 3.32 -8.12 1.12
N GLU A 141 4.53 -7.91 1.64
CA GLU A 141 4.77 -7.69 3.06
C GLU A 141 5.53 -6.38 3.26
N ALA A 142 4.98 -5.47 4.06
CA ALA A 142 5.64 -4.24 4.50
C ALA A 142 6.19 -4.45 5.92
N CYS A 143 7.49 -4.25 6.10
CA CYS A 143 8.17 -4.42 7.38
C CYS A 143 8.76 -3.09 7.87
N PHE A 144 8.26 -2.62 9.01
CA PHE A 144 8.74 -1.43 9.69
C PHE A 144 9.53 -1.84 10.93
N TRP A 145 10.67 -1.20 11.15
CA TRP A 145 11.37 -1.21 12.42
C TRP A 145 11.37 0.19 12.98
N THR A 146 10.81 0.37 14.18
CA THR A 146 10.56 1.70 14.75
C THR A 146 11.52 2.01 15.90
N PRO A 147 11.78 3.30 16.21
CA PRO A 147 12.60 3.69 17.35
C PRO A 147 12.11 3.14 18.70
N ALA A 148 10.81 2.84 18.81
CA ALA A 148 10.20 2.23 19.99
C ALA A 148 10.60 0.75 20.20
N ARG A 149 11.50 0.18 19.38
CA ARG A 149 11.86 -1.25 19.36
C ARG A 149 10.67 -2.16 19.04
N VAL A 150 9.75 -1.62 18.24
CA VAL A 150 8.57 -2.34 17.77
C VAL A 150 8.73 -2.63 16.28
N GLN A 151 8.55 -3.89 15.90
CA GLN A 151 8.47 -4.33 14.51
C GLN A 151 7.00 -4.50 14.09
N TRP A 152 6.66 -3.91 12.95
CA TRP A 152 5.37 -4.10 12.29
C TRP A 152 5.57 -4.83 10.97
N ARG A 153 4.93 -5.98 10.80
CA ARG A 153 4.89 -6.73 9.53
C ARG A 153 3.46 -6.76 9.03
N ILE A 154 3.19 -5.99 7.98
CA ILE A 154 1.86 -5.82 7.41
C ILE A 154 1.81 -6.58 6.09
N ARG A 155 0.99 -7.63 6.04
CA ARG A 155 0.76 -8.44 4.84
C ARG A 155 -0.58 -8.09 4.21
N GLY A 156 -0.62 -8.15 2.89
CA GLY A 156 -1.83 -7.81 2.16
C GLY A 156 -1.65 -7.86 0.65
N GLU A 157 -2.63 -7.31 -0.04
CA GLU A 157 -2.63 -7.14 -1.49
C GLU A 157 -2.21 -5.71 -1.84
N ALA A 158 -1.35 -5.52 -2.85
CA ALA A 158 -0.96 -4.19 -3.32
C ALA A 158 -1.62 -3.84 -4.65
N TYR A 159 -2.10 -2.60 -4.75
CA TYR A 159 -2.70 -2.02 -5.95
C TYR A 159 -1.92 -0.80 -6.38
N ILE A 160 -1.69 -0.65 -7.68
CA ILE A 160 -1.07 0.52 -8.27
C ILE A 160 -2.14 1.40 -8.91
N LEU A 161 -2.08 2.70 -8.63
CA LEU A 161 -3.03 3.70 -9.09
C LEU A 161 -2.28 4.74 -9.93
N GLY A 162 -2.71 4.89 -11.19
CA GLY A 162 -2.25 5.87 -12.15
C GLY A 162 -3.36 6.82 -12.59
N PRO A 163 -3.09 7.64 -13.63
CA PRO A 163 -4.05 8.61 -14.16
C PRO A 163 -5.37 7.99 -14.66
N ASP A 164 -5.36 6.71 -15.02
CA ASP A 164 -6.47 5.94 -15.56
C ASP A 164 -7.43 5.38 -14.49
N ILE A 165 -7.19 5.63 -13.20
CA ILE A 165 -8.01 5.07 -12.09
C ILE A 165 -9.51 5.39 -12.20
N SER A 166 -9.86 6.53 -12.80
CA SER A 166 -11.27 6.91 -13.03
C SER A 166 -12.01 5.88 -13.90
N SER A 167 -11.30 5.28 -14.86
CA SER A 167 -11.85 4.28 -15.79
C SER A 167 -11.91 2.87 -15.20
N SER A 168 -11.26 2.62 -14.06
CA SER A 168 -11.17 1.29 -13.43
C SER A 168 -12.25 1.09 -12.35
N ALA A 169 -13.50 0.85 -12.77
CA ALA A 169 -14.64 0.70 -11.85
C ALA A 169 -14.48 -0.43 -10.83
N ASP A 170 -13.94 -1.58 -11.23
CA ASP A 170 -13.76 -2.74 -10.35
C ASP A 170 -12.73 -2.46 -9.25
N LEU A 171 -11.61 -1.84 -9.62
CA LEU A 171 -10.57 -1.46 -8.66
C LEU A 171 -11.08 -0.40 -7.67
N ARG A 172 -11.80 0.61 -8.16
CA ARG A 172 -12.45 1.61 -7.30
C ARG A 172 -13.43 0.96 -6.32
N SER A 173 -14.28 0.05 -6.80
CA SER A 173 -15.22 -0.70 -5.95
C SER A 173 -14.49 -1.54 -4.89
N LYS A 174 -13.39 -2.20 -5.28
CA LYS A 174 -12.57 -3.00 -4.36
C LYS A 174 -11.96 -2.13 -3.26
N LEU A 175 -11.36 -0.99 -3.60
CA LEU A 175 -10.77 -0.09 -2.61
C LEU A 175 -11.82 0.61 -1.74
N LEU A 176 -12.95 1.04 -2.33
CA LEU A 176 -14.08 1.60 -1.59
C LEU A 176 -14.62 0.63 -0.54
N SER A 177 -14.69 -0.68 -0.84
CA SER A 177 -15.12 -1.70 0.13
C SER A 177 -14.19 -1.83 1.35
N ARG A 178 -12.98 -1.27 1.28
CA ARG A 178 -11.97 -1.24 2.34
C ARG A 178 -11.84 0.15 2.99
N MET A 179 -12.59 1.12 2.50
CA MET A 179 -12.69 2.46 3.08
C MET A 179 -13.93 2.52 3.98
N ARG A 180 -13.89 3.42 4.97
CA ARG A 180 -15.00 3.69 5.88
C ARG A 180 -15.46 5.10 5.68
N ARG A 181 -16.77 5.30 5.65
CA ARG A 181 -17.37 6.63 5.66
C ARG A 181 -17.25 7.23 7.05
N LEU A 182 -16.82 8.48 7.14
CA LEU A 182 -16.73 9.20 8.40
C LEU A 182 -18.13 9.66 8.86
N PRO A 183 -18.41 9.66 10.18
CA PRO A 183 -19.65 10.22 10.71
C PRO A 183 -19.77 11.71 10.36
N ALA A 184 -20.99 12.21 10.13
CA ALA A 184 -21.23 13.60 9.74
C ALA A 184 -20.61 14.63 10.70
N ALA A 185 -20.65 14.37 12.02
CA ALA A 185 -20.01 15.22 13.02
C ALA A 185 -18.49 15.31 12.86
N GLU A 186 -17.85 14.21 12.45
CA GLU A 186 -16.41 14.15 12.20
C GLU A 186 -16.02 14.82 10.89
N VAL A 187 -16.84 14.66 9.84
CA VAL A 187 -16.70 15.39 8.56
C VAL A 187 -16.75 16.89 8.82
N GLN A 188 -17.80 17.36 9.52
CA GLN A 188 -17.98 18.78 9.86
C GLN A 188 -16.80 19.33 10.66
N ARG A 189 -16.32 18.57 11.65
CA ARG A 189 -15.18 18.96 12.50
C ARG A 189 -13.89 19.12 11.69
N ARG A 190 -13.63 18.23 10.72
CA ARG A 190 -12.43 18.32 9.85
C ARG A 190 -12.55 19.44 8.82
N GLN A 191 -13.75 19.67 8.29
CA GLN A 191 -13.99 20.79 7.36
C GLN A 191 -13.83 22.13 8.07
N THR A 192 -14.28 22.26 9.33
CA THR A 192 -14.13 23.52 10.08
C THR A 192 -12.69 23.77 10.53
N SER A 193 -11.93 22.74 10.91
CA SER A 193 -10.51 22.91 11.28
C SER A 193 -9.67 23.42 10.12
N ASP A 194 -10.01 23.02 8.89
CA ASP A 194 -9.24 23.27 7.69
C ASP A 194 -10.07 24.01 6.62
N ALA A 195 -10.95 24.92 7.04
CA ALA A 195 -11.93 25.59 6.17
C ALA A 195 -11.31 26.27 4.94
N HIS A 196 -10.08 26.76 5.03
CA HIS A 196 -9.34 27.34 3.91
C HIS A 196 -8.98 26.35 2.78
N LEU A 197 -9.01 25.04 3.07
CA LEU A 197 -8.73 23.96 2.10
C LEU A 197 -9.99 23.40 1.44
N PHE A 198 -11.18 23.75 1.96
CA PHE A 198 -12.46 23.25 1.48
C PHE A 198 -13.43 24.43 1.25
N PRO A 199 -13.30 25.16 0.12
CA PRO A 199 -14.16 26.31 -0.18
C PRO A 199 -15.64 25.91 -0.29
N GLU A 200 -16.54 26.76 0.25
CA GLU A 200 -17.98 26.46 0.35
C GLU A 200 -18.71 26.28 -0.99
N GLU A 201 -18.11 26.68 -2.12
CA GLU A 201 -18.71 26.51 -3.45
C GLU A 201 -18.99 25.04 -3.82
N ASN A 202 -18.37 24.07 -3.15
CA ASN A 202 -18.64 22.64 -3.33
C ASN A 202 -19.79 22.09 -2.47
N ASN A 203 -20.35 22.85 -1.53
CA ASN A 203 -21.22 22.34 -0.46
C ASN A 203 -22.72 22.23 -0.83
N ASN A 204 -23.10 22.55 -2.07
CA ASN A 204 -24.50 22.63 -2.50
C ASN A 204 -25.08 21.35 -3.13
N ASN A 205 -24.32 20.26 -3.22
CA ASN A 205 -24.81 19.01 -3.80
C ASN A 205 -25.08 17.94 -2.73
N ASN A 206 -26.36 17.61 -2.53
CA ASN A 206 -26.84 16.55 -1.61
C ASN A 206 -26.43 15.11 -2.02
N ASN A 207 -25.55 14.93 -3.01
CA ASN A 207 -24.99 13.64 -3.44
C ASN A 207 -23.50 13.55 -3.07
N ASN A 208 -23.22 13.37 -1.78
CA ASN A 208 -21.86 13.38 -1.23
C ASN A 208 -20.94 12.26 -1.77
N GLU A 209 -21.44 11.25 -2.49
CA GLU A 209 -20.59 10.19 -3.09
C GLU A 209 -19.92 10.62 -4.41
N GLU A 210 -20.51 11.58 -5.13
CA GLU A 210 -19.89 12.17 -6.33
C GLU A 210 -18.76 13.16 -5.96
N GLU A 211 -18.69 13.58 -4.70
CA GLU A 211 -17.75 14.60 -4.25
C GLU A 211 -16.34 14.06 -3.99
N TRP A 212 -16.18 12.78 -3.61
CA TRP A 212 -14.86 12.16 -3.36
C TRP A 212 -14.32 11.47 -4.62
N SER A 213 -13.08 11.74 -5.01
CA SER A 213 -12.50 11.24 -6.26
C SER A 213 -11.15 10.54 -6.03
N PHE A 214 -11.03 9.33 -6.58
CA PHE A 214 -9.77 8.58 -6.65
C PHE A 214 -8.69 9.37 -7.41
N ALA A 215 -9.05 9.98 -8.55
CA ALA A 215 -8.10 10.76 -9.33
C ALA A 215 -7.62 11.99 -8.54
N ARG A 216 -8.52 12.66 -7.81
CA ARG A 216 -8.15 13.78 -6.93
C ARG A 216 -7.21 13.31 -5.81
N GLU A 217 -7.43 12.13 -5.24
CA GLU A 217 -6.54 11.57 -4.21
C GLU A 217 -5.14 11.26 -4.78
N VAL A 218 -5.07 10.67 -5.99
CA VAL A 218 -3.80 10.43 -6.69
C VAL A 218 -3.07 11.76 -6.96
N THR A 219 -3.78 12.80 -7.40
CA THR A 219 -3.21 14.14 -7.60
C THR A 219 -2.78 14.78 -6.28
N ALA A 220 -3.54 14.61 -5.19
CA ALA A 220 -3.18 15.06 -3.86
C ALA A 220 -1.86 14.42 -3.38
N HIS A 221 -1.66 13.12 -3.59
CA HIS A 221 -0.39 12.45 -3.30
C HIS A 221 0.78 12.99 -4.14
N PHE A 222 0.56 13.32 -5.41
CA PHE A 222 1.58 13.93 -6.28
C PHE A 222 1.96 15.34 -5.80
N GLY A 223 0.95 16.18 -5.53
CA GLY A 223 1.15 17.53 -5.03
C GLY A 223 1.80 17.57 -3.65
N ASN A 224 1.62 16.53 -2.83
CA ASN A 224 2.25 16.42 -1.51
C ASN A 224 3.77 16.16 -1.57
N LEU A 225 4.33 15.84 -2.75
CA LEU A 225 5.77 15.75 -2.95
C LEU A 225 6.38 17.13 -3.18
N SER A 226 7.65 17.33 -2.80
CA SER A 226 8.36 18.56 -3.15
C SER A 226 8.55 18.66 -4.67
N PRO A 227 8.77 19.87 -5.23
CA PRO A 227 8.98 20.03 -6.67
C PRO A 227 10.14 19.22 -7.21
N MET A 228 11.21 19.09 -6.43
CA MET A 228 12.37 18.25 -6.77
C MET A 228 11.99 16.76 -6.78
N MET A 229 11.18 16.31 -5.82
CA MET A 229 10.71 14.93 -5.79
C MET A 229 9.75 14.63 -6.95
N ARG A 230 8.86 15.55 -7.32
CA ARG A 230 8.03 15.41 -8.52
C ARG A 230 8.87 15.33 -9.79
N GLY A 231 9.95 16.10 -9.88
CA GLY A 231 10.89 16.01 -11.00
C GLY A 231 11.60 14.67 -11.14
N THR A 232 11.66 13.84 -10.09
CA THR A 232 12.27 12.49 -10.20
C THR A 232 11.51 11.55 -11.14
N PHE A 233 10.21 11.78 -11.37
CA PHE A 233 9.41 11.01 -12.35
C PHE A 233 9.75 11.36 -13.80
N ARG A 234 10.54 12.44 -14.02
CA ARG A 234 11.14 12.82 -15.31
C ARG A 234 12.58 12.36 -15.46
N ASN A 235 13.10 11.53 -14.54
CA ASN A 235 14.44 10.98 -14.71
C ASN A 235 14.48 9.96 -15.87
N PRO A 236 15.67 9.63 -16.40
CA PRO A 236 15.84 8.44 -17.22
C PRO A 236 15.29 7.20 -16.52
N THR A 237 14.83 6.22 -17.30
CA THR A 237 14.23 4.98 -16.78
C THR A 237 15.06 4.38 -15.65
N PRO A 238 14.45 4.12 -14.47
CA PRO A 238 15.16 3.53 -13.34
C PRO A 238 15.80 2.19 -13.69
N GLY A 239 17.06 2.00 -13.29
CA GLY A 239 17.83 0.77 -13.58
C GLY A 239 18.62 0.81 -14.90
N THR A 240 18.41 1.82 -15.75
CA THR A 240 19.24 2.04 -16.94
C THR A 240 20.68 2.40 -16.55
N ALA A 241 21.65 1.86 -17.30
CA ALA A 241 23.06 2.13 -17.07
C ALA A 241 23.39 3.61 -17.23
N ARG A 242 24.16 4.18 -16.29
CA ARG A 242 24.58 5.60 -16.32
C ARG A 242 25.44 5.98 -17.52
N ALA A 243 26.09 5.00 -18.17
CA ALA A 243 26.85 5.23 -19.39
C ALA A 243 25.95 5.51 -20.61
N ALA A 244 24.66 5.16 -20.54
CA ALA A 244 23.69 5.55 -21.54
C ALA A 244 23.34 7.04 -21.35
N ASN A 245 23.34 7.80 -22.44
CA ASN A 245 22.82 9.16 -22.42
C ASN A 245 21.31 9.15 -22.11
N PRO A 246 20.77 10.21 -21.47
CA PRO A 246 19.33 10.46 -21.44
C PRO A 246 18.72 10.27 -22.84
N PRO A 247 17.53 9.66 -22.95
CA PRO A 247 16.91 9.44 -24.26
C PRO A 247 16.55 10.77 -24.93
N ASP A 248 16.21 11.80 -24.15
CA ASP A 248 15.87 13.15 -24.60
C ASP A 248 16.06 14.19 -23.47
N ALA A 249 15.71 15.44 -23.77
CA ALA A 249 15.82 16.57 -22.83
C ALA A 249 14.77 16.54 -21.71
N ASP A 250 13.67 15.82 -21.90
CA ASP A 250 12.59 15.68 -20.94
C ASP A 250 12.90 14.62 -19.89
N HIS A 251 13.78 13.67 -20.21
CA HIS A 251 14.19 12.55 -19.37
C HIS A 251 15.58 12.72 -18.76
N LYS A 252 15.83 13.82 -18.05
CA LYS A 252 17.13 14.12 -17.41
C LYS A 252 17.02 14.30 -15.89
N LEU A 253 18.17 14.20 -15.21
CA LEU A 253 18.27 14.36 -13.76
C LEU A 253 18.12 15.81 -13.30
N GLY A 254 17.69 16.01 -12.05
CA GLY A 254 17.74 17.30 -11.35
C GLY A 254 16.66 18.31 -11.77
N GLN A 255 15.64 17.85 -12.50
CA GLN A 255 14.50 18.68 -12.89
C GLN A 255 13.61 18.98 -11.67
N LYS A 256 12.97 20.15 -11.66
CA LYS A 256 11.91 20.50 -10.71
C LYS A 256 10.60 20.56 -11.48
N VAL A 257 9.53 20.03 -10.89
CA VAL A 257 8.19 20.06 -11.46
C VAL A 257 7.27 20.79 -10.49
N GLU A 258 6.79 21.96 -10.89
CA GLU A 258 5.82 22.76 -10.12
C GLU A 258 4.38 22.47 -10.56
N ASP A 259 4.20 22.14 -11.83
CA ASP A 259 2.90 21.81 -12.42
C ASP A 259 2.41 20.43 -11.94
N LEU A 260 1.15 20.37 -11.50
CA LEU A 260 0.49 19.14 -11.08
C LEU A 260 0.09 18.26 -12.25
N GLU A 261 -0.02 18.83 -13.46
CA GLU A 261 -0.42 18.14 -14.68
C GLU A 261 0.75 17.96 -15.66
N ASP A 262 2.01 18.07 -15.19
CA ASP A 262 3.20 17.82 -16.02
C ASP A 262 3.10 16.44 -16.69
N PRO A 263 3.00 16.37 -18.03
CA PRO A 263 2.60 15.15 -18.71
C PRO A 263 3.62 14.02 -18.52
N VAL A 264 4.91 14.34 -18.50
CA VAL A 264 6.00 13.36 -18.37
C VAL A 264 6.05 12.80 -16.95
N ALA A 265 5.93 13.67 -15.95
CA ALA A 265 5.91 13.23 -14.56
C ALA A 265 4.65 12.41 -14.26
N ARG A 266 3.49 12.81 -14.79
CA ARG A 266 2.20 12.15 -14.54
C ARG A 266 2.07 10.81 -15.25
N GLU A 267 2.65 10.67 -16.44
CA GLU A 267 2.77 9.39 -17.13
C GLU A 267 3.50 8.35 -16.25
N ASN A 268 4.51 8.76 -15.48
CA ASN A 268 5.33 7.87 -14.66
C ASN A 268 4.91 7.80 -13.18
N PHE A 269 4.19 8.77 -12.64
CA PHE A 269 3.80 8.81 -11.23
C PHE A 269 2.73 7.78 -10.89
N ARG A 270 2.98 6.95 -9.88
CA ARG A 270 2.00 6.00 -9.34
C ARG A 270 1.90 6.10 -7.82
N VAL A 271 0.68 5.90 -7.31
CA VAL A 271 0.43 5.62 -5.89
C VAL A 271 0.22 4.12 -5.75
N VAL A 272 0.95 3.48 -4.85
CA VAL A 272 0.68 2.08 -4.49
C VAL A 272 -0.08 2.07 -3.16
N VAL A 273 -1.19 1.36 -3.14
CA VAL A 273 -2.08 1.17 -1.99
C VAL A 273 -1.98 -0.28 -1.55
N ILE A 274 -1.53 -0.52 -0.32
CA ILE A 274 -1.48 -1.85 0.30
C ILE A 274 -2.74 -2.02 1.14
N VAL A 275 -3.53 -3.05 0.85
CA VAL A 275 -4.73 -3.45 1.58
C VAL A 275 -4.34 -4.52 2.60
N PRO A 276 -4.24 -4.18 3.90
CA PRO A 276 -3.81 -5.13 4.92
C PRO A 276 -4.86 -6.24 5.12
N THR A 277 -4.39 -7.48 5.17
CA THR A 277 -5.19 -8.64 5.57
C THR A 277 -4.66 -9.28 6.86
N GLU A 278 -3.40 -9.02 7.19
CA GLU A 278 -2.74 -9.52 8.38
C GLU A 278 -1.69 -8.52 8.87
N VAL A 279 -1.59 -8.33 10.18
CA VAL A 279 -0.55 -7.51 10.82
C VAL A 279 0.08 -8.32 11.94
N ASP A 280 1.39 -8.43 11.93
CA ASP A 280 2.20 -9.10 12.96
C ASP A 280 3.04 -8.02 13.65
N LEU A 281 2.76 -7.82 14.93
CA LEU A 281 3.35 -6.82 15.80
C LEU A 281 4.26 -7.53 16.79
N ALA A 282 5.57 -7.30 16.70
CA ALA A 282 6.52 -7.74 17.71
C ALA A 282 7.03 -6.52 18.49
N ASP A 283 6.70 -6.47 19.79
CA ASP A 283 7.11 -5.41 20.71
C ASP A 283 8.27 -5.93 21.57
N LEU A 284 9.46 -5.35 21.35
CA LEU A 284 10.69 -5.65 22.06
C LEU A 284 11.12 -4.48 22.95
N SER A 285 10.19 -3.58 23.30
CA SER A 285 10.46 -2.42 24.16
C SER A 285 10.85 -2.83 25.57
N ASP A 286 10.19 -3.86 26.12
CA ASP A 286 10.61 -4.59 27.32
C ASP A 286 11.40 -5.84 26.92
N SER A 287 12.71 -5.85 27.19
CA SER A 287 13.57 -6.99 26.88
C SER A 287 13.34 -8.20 27.78
N ALA A 288 12.68 -8.03 28.94
CA ALA A 288 12.39 -9.12 29.87
C ALA A 288 11.07 -9.83 29.55
N ASP A 289 10.11 -9.14 28.94
CA ASP A 289 8.81 -9.67 28.52
C ASP A 289 8.47 -9.23 27.08
N PRO A 290 9.18 -9.72 26.06
CA PRO A 290 8.85 -9.41 24.67
C PRO A 290 7.45 -9.93 24.33
N ARG A 291 6.65 -9.11 23.64
CA ARG A 291 5.25 -9.43 23.33
C ARG A 291 5.04 -9.48 21.83
N ARG A 292 4.15 -10.37 21.38
CA ARG A 292 3.81 -10.48 19.95
C ARG A 292 2.33 -10.69 19.73
N TRP A 293 1.73 -9.83 18.89
CA TRP A 293 0.33 -9.94 18.52
C TRP A 293 0.17 -10.14 17.03
N LEU A 294 -0.72 -11.06 16.69
CA LEU A 294 -1.13 -11.32 15.32
C LEU A 294 -2.57 -10.84 15.12
N TYR A 295 -2.74 -9.96 14.16
CA TYR A 295 -4.01 -9.43 13.73
C TYR A 295 -4.39 -10.01 12.37
N ARG A 296 -5.61 -10.53 12.22
CA ARG A 296 -6.12 -11.08 10.95
C ARG A 296 -7.44 -10.43 10.61
N LEU A 297 -7.59 -9.96 9.37
CA LEU A 297 -8.86 -9.46 8.89
C LEU A 297 -9.79 -10.64 8.58
N VAL A 298 -10.85 -10.77 9.37
CA VAL A 298 -11.79 -11.90 9.32
C VAL A 298 -13.18 -11.52 8.82
N GLY A 299 -13.49 -10.22 8.81
CA GLY A 299 -14.81 -9.67 8.47
C GLY A 299 -15.77 -9.66 9.66
N ALA A 300 -16.88 -8.93 9.55
CA ALA A 300 -17.85 -8.77 10.63
C ALA A 300 -18.68 -10.04 10.91
N ASP A 301 -18.82 -10.93 9.94
CA ASP A 301 -19.83 -12.01 9.95
C ASP A 301 -19.32 -13.39 10.39
N LYS A 302 -18.07 -13.53 10.84
CA LYS A 302 -17.55 -14.83 11.29
C LYS A 302 -17.94 -15.13 12.74
N PRO A 303 -18.37 -16.36 13.08
CA PRO A 303 -18.63 -16.75 14.47
C PRO A 303 -17.32 -16.78 15.28
N GLU A 304 -17.36 -16.30 16.53
CA GLU A 304 -16.24 -16.40 17.50
C GLU A 304 -15.85 -17.87 17.64
N GLN A 305 -14.57 -18.22 17.43
CA GLN A 305 -14.21 -19.64 17.48
C GLN A 305 -12.80 -20.01 17.96
N ASP A 306 -11.91 -19.05 18.25
CA ASP A 306 -10.58 -19.38 18.77
C ASP A 306 -10.43 -18.90 20.23
N GLU A 307 -10.11 -19.83 21.15
CA GLU A 307 -9.79 -19.51 22.54
C GLU A 307 -8.63 -18.52 22.61
N GLY A 308 -8.84 -17.36 23.26
CA GLY A 308 -7.83 -16.32 23.42
C GLY A 308 -7.74 -15.29 22.30
N ALA A 309 -8.61 -15.36 21.28
CA ALA A 309 -8.69 -14.36 20.23
C ALA A 309 -9.72 -13.26 20.56
N GLU A 310 -9.30 -12.00 20.51
CA GLU A 310 -10.17 -10.82 20.64
C GLU A 310 -10.65 -10.36 19.26
N ARG A 311 -11.94 -10.06 19.10
CA ARG A 311 -12.46 -9.50 17.85
C ARG A 311 -12.91 -8.06 18.00
N THR A 312 -12.50 -7.21 17.07
CA THR A 312 -12.87 -5.79 17.05
C THR A 312 -12.85 -5.27 15.61
N ASN A 313 -13.94 -4.64 15.17
CA ASN A 313 -14.04 -3.99 13.85
C ASN A 313 -13.69 -4.90 12.65
N GLY A 314 -14.04 -6.19 12.72
CA GLY A 314 -13.75 -7.18 11.68
C GLY A 314 -12.32 -7.74 11.69
N TRP A 315 -11.52 -7.37 12.70
CA TRP A 315 -10.19 -7.93 12.95
C TRP A 315 -10.22 -8.86 14.14
N GLU A 316 -9.52 -9.97 14.00
CA GLU A 316 -9.18 -10.89 15.07
C GLU A 316 -7.75 -10.59 15.54
N LYS A 317 -7.54 -10.56 16.85
CA LYS A 317 -6.25 -10.29 17.51
C LYS A 317 -5.96 -11.44 18.46
N ILE A 318 -4.79 -12.06 18.31
CA ILE A 318 -4.32 -13.10 19.20
C ILE A 318 -2.89 -12.79 19.66
N GLU A 319 -2.60 -13.06 20.92
CA GLU A 319 -1.24 -13.01 21.43
C GLU A 319 -0.50 -14.32 21.11
N THR A 320 0.75 -14.20 20.70
CA THR A 320 1.59 -15.32 20.27
C THR A 320 2.95 -15.25 20.93
N TRP A 321 3.67 -16.37 20.98
CA TRP A 321 5.07 -16.36 21.42
C TRP A 321 5.93 -15.50 20.46
N PRO A 322 6.88 -14.72 20.99
CA PRO A 322 7.82 -13.90 20.22
C PRO A 322 8.52 -14.66 19.08
#